data_AF-I2DY15-F1
#
_entry.id   AF-I2DY15-F1
#
_cell.length_a   1.000
_cell.length_b   1.000
_cell.length_c   1.000
_cell.angle_alpha   90.00
_cell.angle_beta   90.00
_cell.angle_gamma   90.00
#
_symmetry.space_group_name_H-M   'P 1'
#
loop_
_entity.id
_entity.type
_entity.pdbx_description
1 polymer ?
#
loop_
_entity_poly.entity_id
_entity_poly.type
_entity_poly.pdbx_seq_one_letter_code
_entity_poly.pdbx_strand_id
1 'polypeptide(L)'
;MTSNLTTVSYIGAAILFILSLGGLANPETARRGNLLGMIGMLIAVLATVAGPRVSAAGIPYVIAALVVGGAVGLYAAKKVQMTQMPELVALMHSLVGLAACLVGFASYVDTSLQFVGAEKAIHEVEIYVGILIGAITFAGSIVAFGKLSGKIGGKPLLLPARHWLNLAALLIVIYYGRAFLHAETIQDGMLPLVVMTVIALLFGVHMVMAIGGADMPVVVSMLNSYSGWAAAATGFMLGNDLLIVIGALVGSSGAILSYIMCRAMNRNFISVIAGGFGSGAGAPAAAGGAAQPAGEAVAVSATETAELLREAKRVIIVPGYGMAVAQAQHTVFELTKLLREKGVDVRFAIHPVAGRMPGHMNVLLAEAKVPYDIVLEMDEINDDFPDADVSMVIGANDIVNPAAQDDPTSPIAGMPVLEVWKAKTSIVMKRSMASGYAGVDNPLFYKDNNRMLFGDAKSMLNEIFGALKA
;
A
#
# COMPACT_ATOMS: atom_id res chain seq x y z
N MET A 1 -3.13 26.82 -28.82
CA MET A 1 -4.43 26.86 -28.12
C MET A 1 -4.49 28.12 -27.27
N THR A 2 -5.64 28.78 -27.12
CA THR A 2 -5.73 29.98 -26.26
C THR A 2 -5.62 29.60 -24.78
N SER A 3 -5.16 30.53 -23.93
CA SER A 3 -5.05 30.31 -22.48
C SER A 3 -6.39 29.92 -21.84
N ASN A 4 -7.49 30.53 -22.30
CA ASN A 4 -8.84 30.23 -21.82
C ASN A 4 -9.25 28.79 -22.14
N LEU A 5 -8.98 28.33 -23.37
CA LEU A 5 -9.30 26.95 -23.76
C LEU A 5 -8.44 25.94 -22.98
N THR A 6 -7.19 26.29 -22.67
CA THR A 6 -6.31 25.46 -21.81
C THR A 6 -6.90 25.31 -20.41
N THR A 7 -7.34 26.41 -19.83
CA THR A 7 -7.97 26.43 -18.49
C THR A 7 -9.25 25.61 -18.46
N VAL A 8 -10.12 25.75 -19.46
CA VAL A 8 -11.35 24.96 -19.57
C VAL A 8 -11.05 23.47 -19.73
N SER A 9 -10.05 23.11 -20.54
CA SER A 9 -9.62 21.71 -20.68
C SER A 9 -9.10 21.13 -19.36
N TYR A 10 -8.36 21.91 -18.57
CA TYR A 10 -7.89 21.52 -17.24
C TYR A 10 -9.05 21.29 -16.26
N ILE A 11 -10.05 22.17 -16.25
CA ILE A 11 -11.26 21.98 -15.43
C ILE A 11 -11.99 20.69 -15.85
N GLY A 12 -12.16 20.47 -17.16
CA GLY A 12 -12.77 19.24 -17.68
C GLY A 12 -12.00 17.98 -17.29
N ALA A 13 -10.67 18.00 -17.41
CA ALA A 13 -9.80 16.90 -16.98
C ALA A 13 -9.91 16.65 -15.47
N ALA A 14 -9.93 17.70 -14.65
CA ALA A 14 -10.08 17.59 -13.20
C ALA A 14 -11.41 16.90 -12.81
N ILE A 15 -12.51 17.30 -13.43
CA ILE A 15 -13.82 16.65 -13.22
C ILE A 15 -13.75 15.16 -13.60
N LEU A 16 -13.13 14.83 -14.73
CA LEU A 16 -12.98 13.43 -15.16
C LEU A 16 -12.14 12.58 -14.19
N PHE A 17 -11.11 13.14 -13.58
CA PHE A 17 -10.34 12.44 -12.55
C PHE A 17 -11.13 12.25 -11.24
N ILE A 18 -11.93 13.23 -10.83
CA ILE A 18 -12.84 13.09 -9.68
C ILE A 18 -13.85 11.96 -9.94
N LEU A 19 -14.46 11.96 -11.13
CA LEU A 19 -15.38 10.89 -11.54
C LEU A 19 -14.68 9.54 -11.72
N SER A 20 -13.40 9.55 -12.09
CA SER A 20 -12.58 8.34 -12.18
C SER A 20 -12.47 7.66 -10.81
N LEU A 21 -12.13 8.41 -9.76
CA LEU A 21 -12.04 7.87 -8.40
C LEU A 21 -13.39 7.45 -7.84
N GLY A 22 -14.44 8.25 -8.06
CA GLY A 22 -15.81 7.86 -7.69
C GLY A 22 -16.23 6.55 -8.38
N GLY A 23 -15.86 6.38 -9.65
CA GLY A 23 -16.13 5.16 -10.40
C GLY A 23 -15.32 3.95 -9.94
N LEU A 24 -14.10 4.15 -9.43
CA LEU A 24 -13.25 3.08 -8.90
C LEU A 24 -13.71 2.55 -7.54
N ALA A 25 -14.56 3.29 -6.82
CA ALA A 25 -15.06 2.87 -5.50
C ALA A 25 -16.04 1.69 -5.56
N ASN A 26 -16.70 1.44 -6.70
CA ASN A 26 -17.62 0.32 -6.87
C ASN A 26 -17.15 -0.63 -7.99
N PRO A 27 -17.17 -1.97 -7.77
CA PRO A 27 -16.74 -2.94 -8.78
C PRO A 27 -17.46 -2.81 -10.13
N GLU A 28 -18.77 -2.52 -10.10
CA GLU A 28 -19.60 -2.39 -11.31
C GLU A 28 -19.19 -1.18 -12.17
N THR A 29 -18.79 -0.08 -11.52
CA THR A 29 -18.39 1.16 -12.21
C THR A 29 -16.89 1.26 -12.45
N ALA A 30 -16.08 0.35 -11.90
CA ALA A 30 -14.62 0.44 -11.91
C ALA A 30 -14.02 0.60 -13.32
N ARG A 31 -14.56 -0.13 -14.31
CA ARG A 31 -14.12 -0.02 -15.72
C ARG A 31 -14.41 1.37 -16.30
N ARG A 32 -15.59 1.92 -16.01
CA ARG A 32 -15.98 3.27 -16.43
C ARG A 32 -15.12 4.32 -15.73
N GLY A 33 -14.87 4.14 -14.44
CA GLY A 33 -13.96 5.00 -13.67
C GLY A 33 -12.57 5.07 -14.31
N ASN A 34 -11.97 3.92 -14.64
CA ASN A 34 -10.67 3.88 -15.31
C ASN A 34 -10.68 4.57 -16.68
N LEU A 35 -11.75 4.37 -17.48
CA LEU A 35 -11.89 5.05 -18.78
C LEU A 35 -11.94 6.58 -18.63
N LEU A 36 -12.69 7.10 -17.65
CA LEU A 36 -12.75 8.53 -17.38
C LEU A 36 -11.38 9.10 -17.00
N GLY A 37 -10.59 8.36 -16.22
CA GLY A 37 -9.21 8.73 -15.88
C GLY A 37 -8.29 8.79 -17.10
N MET A 38 -8.39 7.81 -18.01
CA MET A 38 -7.63 7.80 -19.27
C MET A 38 -7.98 9.00 -20.17
N ILE A 39 -9.28 9.31 -20.31
CA ILE A 39 -9.74 10.46 -21.09
C ILE A 39 -9.28 11.77 -20.44
N GLY A 40 -9.39 11.90 -19.12
CA GLY A 40 -8.92 13.07 -18.37
C GLY A 40 -7.42 13.32 -18.57
N MET A 41 -6.60 12.27 -18.47
CA MET A 41 -5.15 12.36 -18.72
C MET A 41 -4.82 12.74 -20.17
N LEU A 42 -5.52 12.16 -21.16
CA LEU A 42 -5.35 12.52 -22.56
C LEU A 42 -5.65 14.00 -22.80
N ILE A 43 -6.77 14.50 -22.28
CA ILE A 43 -7.14 15.92 -22.39
C ILE A 43 -6.09 16.81 -21.74
N ALA A 44 -5.63 16.47 -20.54
CA ALA A 44 -4.61 17.24 -19.82
C ALA A 44 -3.30 17.36 -20.61
N VAL A 45 -2.80 16.24 -21.13
CA VAL A 45 -1.55 16.21 -21.91
C VAL A 45 -1.71 17.00 -23.21
N LEU A 46 -2.79 16.77 -23.97
CA LEU A 46 -3.04 17.49 -25.22
C LEU A 46 -3.20 19.00 -24.99
N ALA A 47 -3.93 19.40 -23.94
CA ALA A 47 -4.10 20.80 -23.58
C ALA A 47 -2.76 21.46 -23.22
N THR A 48 -1.91 20.76 -22.48
CA THR A 48 -0.58 21.27 -22.10
C THR A 48 0.33 21.42 -23.32
N VAL A 49 0.39 20.41 -24.19
CA VAL A 49 1.23 20.41 -25.40
C VAL A 49 0.77 21.45 -26.42
N ALA A 50 -0.55 21.63 -26.57
CA ALA A 50 -1.12 22.64 -27.46
C ALA A 50 -1.15 24.05 -26.83
N GLY A 51 -0.76 24.18 -25.56
CA GLY A 51 -0.77 25.42 -24.81
C GLY A 51 0.29 26.42 -25.28
N PRO A 52 0.18 27.70 -24.86
CA PRO A 52 1.07 28.76 -25.33
C PRO A 52 2.51 28.66 -24.82
N ARG A 53 2.76 27.85 -23.78
CA ARG A 53 4.10 27.67 -23.18
C ARG A 53 4.98 26.66 -23.94
N VAL A 54 4.43 25.90 -24.89
CA VAL A 54 5.20 24.92 -25.67
C VAL A 54 5.48 25.47 -27.06
N SER A 55 6.74 25.77 -27.34
CA SER A 55 7.17 26.22 -28.67
C SER A 55 7.22 25.06 -29.67
N ALA A 56 7.15 25.36 -30.98
CA ALA A 56 7.26 24.35 -32.03
C ALA A 56 8.57 23.55 -31.95
N ALA A 57 9.66 24.18 -31.50
CA ALA A 57 10.94 23.53 -31.26
C ALA A 57 10.93 22.60 -30.04
N GLY A 58 10.05 22.85 -29.05
CA GLY A 58 9.88 22.02 -27.85
C GLY A 58 9.09 20.73 -28.10
N ILE A 59 8.19 20.73 -29.10
CA ILE A 59 7.28 19.59 -29.38
C ILE A 59 8.02 18.26 -29.60
N PRO A 60 9.10 18.18 -30.41
CA PRO A 60 9.84 16.93 -30.60
C PRO A 60 10.41 16.35 -29.29
N TYR A 61 10.90 17.20 -28.39
CA TYR A 61 11.43 16.75 -27.09
C TYR A 61 10.34 16.19 -26.19
N VAL A 62 9.17 16.84 -26.15
CA VAL A 62 8.02 16.35 -25.37
C VAL A 62 7.53 15.01 -25.90
N ILE A 63 7.37 14.88 -27.22
CA ILE A 63 6.95 13.62 -27.85
C ILE A 63 7.97 12.52 -27.57
N ALA A 64 9.27 12.79 -27.73
CA ALA A 64 10.32 11.81 -27.45
C ALA A 64 10.27 11.34 -25.99
N ALA A 65 10.13 12.26 -25.03
CA ALA A 65 10.00 11.93 -23.61
C ALA A 65 8.74 11.09 -23.32
N LEU A 66 7.59 11.44 -23.90
CA LEU A 66 6.34 10.70 -23.75
C LEU A 66 6.43 9.29 -24.34
N VAL A 67 7.05 9.14 -25.52
CA VAL A 67 7.23 7.83 -26.17
C VAL A 67 8.15 6.95 -25.34
N VAL A 68 9.30 7.47 -24.88
CA VAL A 68 10.24 6.71 -24.06
C VAL A 68 9.62 6.32 -22.72
N GLY A 69 9.06 7.29 -21.99
CA GLY A 69 8.41 7.04 -20.70
C GLY A 69 7.21 6.09 -20.82
N GLY A 70 6.36 6.30 -21.82
CA GLY A 70 5.21 5.46 -22.11
C GLY A 70 5.59 4.03 -22.50
N ALA A 71 6.64 3.85 -23.30
CA ALA A 71 7.13 2.52 -23.69
C ALA A 71 7.69 1.75 -22.49
N VAL A 72 8.49 2.40 -21.63
CA VAL A 72 9.01 1.79 -20.39
C VAL A 72 7.86 1.43 -19.44
N GLY A 73 6.90 2.34 -19.25
CA GLY A 73 5.71 2.09 -18.43
C GLY A 73 4.87 0.92 -18.94
N LEU A 74 4.63 0.85 -20.26
CA LEU A 74 3.88 -0.23 -20.88
C LEU A 74 4.59 -1.58 -20.76
N TYR A 75 5.92 -1.60 -20.93
CA TYR A 75 6.71 -2.80 -20.74
C TYR A 75 6.65 -3.30 -19.29
N ALA A 76 6.84 -2.41 -18.31
CA ALA A 76 6.79 -2.74 -16.89
C ALA A 76 5.40 -3.27 -16.50
N ALA A 77 4.32 -2.58 -16.89
CA ALA A 77 2.95 -2.96 -16.58
C ALA A 77 2.55 -4.33 -17.16
N LYS A 78 3.10 -4.74 -18.32
CA LYS A 78 2.82 -6.05 -18.94
C LYS A 78 3.59 -7.20 -18.31
N LYS A 79 4.75 -6.95 -17.70
CA LYS A 79 5.66 -7.99 -17.24
C LYS A 79 5.53 -8.30 -15.74
N VAL A 80 5.08 -7.32 -14.96
CA VAL A 80 4.95 -7.46 -13.50
C VAL A 80 3.83 -8.43 -13.14
N GLN A 81 4.11 -9.33 -12.19
CA GLN A 81 3.13 -10.27 -11.66
C GLN A 81 2.22 -9.60 -10.64
N MET A 82 0.98 -10.08 -10.48
CA MET A 82 0.01 -9.48 -9.53
C MET A 82 0.51 -9.51 -8.07
N THR A 83 1.34 -10.49 -7.71
CA THR A 83 2.01 -10.57 -6.39
C THR A 83 3.07 -9.48 -6.15
N GLN A 84 3.62 -8.91 -7.22
CA GLN A 84 4.62 -7.84 -7.22
C GLN A 84 4.00 -6.44 -7.38
N MET A 85 2.67 -6.33 -7.38
CA MET A 85 1.98 -5.03 -7.44
C MET A 85 2.42 -4.06 -6.33
N PRO A 86 2.61 -4.47 -5.06
CA PRO A 86 3.02 -3.53 -4.01
C PRO A 86 4.36 -2.84 -4.28
N GLU A 87 5.35 -3.59 -4.77
CA GLU A 87 6.68 -3.03 -5.08
C GLU A 87 6.65 -2.15 -6.33
N LEU A 88 5.88 -2.52 -7.36
CA LEU A 88 5.70 -1.66 -8.53
C LEU A 88 5.07 -0.32 -8.15
N VAL A 89 4.02 -0.33 -7.32
CA VAL A 89 3.36 0.88 -6.83
C VAL A 89 4.33 1.76 -6.05
N ALA A 90 5.13 1.17 -5.15
CA ALA A 90 6.18 1.90 -4.46
C ALA A 90 7.17 2.55 -5.45
N LEU A 91 7.61 1.82 -6.46
CA LEU A 91 8.51 2.36 -7.49
C LEU A 91 7.88 3.52 -8.27
N MET A 92 6.59 3.46 -8.61
CA MET A 92 5.89 4.53 -9.32
C MET A 92 5.85 5.84 -8.51
N HIS A 93 5.61 5.78 -7.19
CA HIS A 93 5.68 6.98 -6.34
C HIS A 93 7.07 7.62 -6.34
N SER A 94 8.13 6.81 -6.46
CA SER A 94 9.48 7.35 -6.55
C SER A 94 9.64 8.25 -7.78
N LEU A 95 9.10 7.83 -8.93
CA LEU A 95 9.18 8.61 -10.18
C LEU A 95 8.42 9.93 -10.08
N VAL A 96 7.29 9.96 -9.36
CA VAL A 96 6.55 11.20 -9.09
C VAL A 96 7.38 12.15 -8.23
N GLY A 97 8.01 11.64 -7.16
CA GLY A 97 8.89 12.44 -6.31
C GLY A 97 10.10 13.00 -7.05
N LEU A 98 10.72 12.20 -7.92
CA LEU A 98 11.83 12.64 -8.77
C LEU A 98 11.38 13.71 -9.78
N ALA A 99 10.22 13.53 -10.41
CA ALA A 99 9.66 14.52 -11.32
C ALA A 99 9.42 15.86 -10.60
N ALA A 100 8.83 15.85 -9.40
CA ALA A 100 8.65 17.06 -8.60
C ALA A 100 9.98 17.75 -8.29
N CYS A 101 11.03 16.99 -7.95
CA CYS A 101 12.37 17.56 -7.74
C CYS A 101 12.93 18.22 -9.00
N LEU A 102 12.88 17.52 -10.14
CA LEU A 102 13.40 18.01 -11.42
C LEU A 102 12.66 19.27 -11.88
N VAL A 103 11.33 19.29 -11.74
CA VAL A 103 10.52 20.45 -12.08
C VAL A 103 10.81 21.61 -11.13
N GLY A 104 11.05 21.36 -9.83
CA GLY A 104 11.47 22.38 -8.87
C GLY A 104 12.83 23.02 -9.23
N PHE A 105 13.84 22.21 -9.53
CA PHE A 105 15.14 22.72 -9.98
C PHE A 105 15.04 23.46 -11.31
N ALA A 106 14.23 22.96 -12.24
CA ALA A 106 13.99 23.64 -13.52
C ALA A 106 13.32 25.01 -13.30
N SER A 107 12.31 25.09 -12.43
CA SER A 107 11.63 26.35 -12.07
C SER A 107 12.56 27.36 -11.42
N TYR A 108 13.49 26.90 -10.57
CA TYR A 108 14.45 27.78 -9.91
C TYR A 108 15.51 28.36 -10.86
N VAL A 109 15.94 27.59 -11.86
CA VAL A 109 16.95 28.03 -12.85
C VAL A 109 16.29 28.81 -14.00
N ASP A 110 14.98 28.73 -14.15
CA ASP A 110 14.26 29.45 -15.20
C ASP A 110 14.27 30.97 -14.95
N THR A 111 15.07 31.69 -15.74
CA THR A 111 15.17 33.15 -15.67
C THR A 111 14.07 33.88 -16.44
N SER A 112 13.18 33.15 -17.14
CA SER A 112 12.16 33.74 -18.02
C SER A 112 11.00 34.38 -17.23
N LEU A 113 10.76 33.93 -16.00
CA LEU A 113 9.78 34.47 -15.07
C LEU A 113 10.50 35.29 -14.00
N GLN A 114 10.28 36.61 -14.00
CA GLN A 114 10.90 37.54 -13.05
C GLN A 114 9.88 37.91 -11.96
N PHE A 115 9.92 37.21 -10.83
CA PHE A 115 9.11 37.54 -9.67
C PHE A 115 9.80 38.58 -8.78
N VAL A 116 9.01 39.47 -8.16
CA VAL A 116 9.55 40.55 -7.30
C VAL A 116 8.79 40.60 -5.98
N GLY A 117 9.48 40.97 -4.90
CA GLY A 117 8.86 41.18 -3.59
C GLY A 117 8.20 39.90 -3.04
N ALA A 118 6.95 40.01 -2.60
CA ALA A 118 6.21 38.91 -1.98
C ALA A 118 5.99 37.72 -2.92
N GLU A 119 5.79 37.96 -4.22
CA GLU A 119 5.57 36.90 -5.21
C GLU A 119 6.82 36.01 -5.37
N LYS A 120 8.02 36.63 -5.37
CA LYS A 120 9.29 35.91 -5.39
C LYS A 120 9.41 34.99 -4.17
N ALA A 121 9.15 35.54 -2.97
CA ALA A 121 9.24 34.77 -1.74
C ALA A 121 8.25 33.59 -1.71
N ILE A 122 7.02 33.78 -2.20
CA ILE A 122 6.02 32.70 -2.29
C ILE A 122 6.52 31.61 -3.26
N HIS A 123 6.96 31.98 -4.46
CA HIS A 123 7.44 31.04 -5.46
C HIS A 123 8.67 30.24 -4.98
N GLU A 124 9.62 30.90 -4.31
CA GLU A 124 10.78 30.25 -3.72
C GLU A 124 10.38 29.27 -2.60
N VAL A 125 9.40 29.62 -1.76
CA VAL A 125 8.86 28.68 -0.75
C VAL A 125 8.21 27.47 -1.44
N GLU A 126 7.44 27.68 -2.51
CA GLU A 126 6.81 26.61 -3.28
C GLU A 126 7.85 25.65 -3.87
N ILE A 127 8.92 26.18 -4.48
CA ILE A 127 10.06 25.40 -4.97
C ILE A 127 10.69 24.59 -3.83
N TYR A 128 11.02 25.25 -2.73
CA TYR A 128 11.73 24.65 -1.62
C TYR A 128 10.94 23.49 -0.99
N VAL A 129 9.65 23.72 -0.73
CA VAL A 129 8.75 22.71 -0.15
C VAL A 129 8.46 21.60 -1.16
N GLY A 130 8.24 21.92 -2.43
CA GLY A 130 8.00 20.95 -3.49
C GLY A 130 9.16 19.96 -3.66
N ILE A 131 10.40 20.47 -3.70
CA ILE A 131 11.60 19.62 -3.77
C ILE A 131 11.78 18.81 -2.49
N LEU A 132 11.55 19.41 -1.31
CA LEU A 132 11.64 18.70 -0.02
C LEU A 132 10.72 17.47 0.02
N ILE A 133 9.43 17.65 -0.29
CA ILE A 133 8.46 16.55 -0.29
C ILE A 133 8.79 15.54 -1.40
N GLY A 134 9.16 16.02 -2.59
CA GLY A 134 9.55 15.18 -3.73
C GLY A 134 10.75 14.27 -3.41
N ALA A 135 11.79 14.82 -2.78
CA ALA A 135 13.01 14.10 -2.44
C ALA A 135 12.77 13.03 -1.36
N ILE A 136 12.00 13.37 -0.31
CA ILE A 136 11.58 12.39 0.71
C ILE A 136 10.78 11.26 0.06
N THR A 137 9.84 11.60 -0.82
CA THR A 137 9.01 10.63 -1.53
C THR A 137 9.84 9.71 -2.41
N PHE A 138 10.78 10.26 -3.19
CA PHE A 138 11.67 9.50 -4.06
C PHE A 138 12.51 8.49 -3.27
N ALA A 139 13.27 8.99 -2.29
CA ALA A 139 14.17 8.16 -1.50
C ALA A 139 13.42 7.11 -0.68
N GLY A 140 12.33 7.50 0.01
CA GLY A 140 11.52 6.58 0.80
C GLY A 140 10.89 5.48 -0.05
N SER A 141 10.40 5.83 -1.24
CA SER A 141 9.80 4.89 -2.18
C SER A 141 10.78 3.86 -2.74
N ILE A 142 12.03 4.26 -2.99
CA ILE A 142 13.09 3.33 -3.41
C ILE A 142 13.40 2.32 -2.30
N VAL A 143 13.50 2.76 -1.05
CA VAL A 143 13.70 1.85 0.09
C VAL A 143 12.49 0.93 0.25
N ALA A 144 11.28 1.45 0.10
CA ALA A 144 10.05 0.67 0.18
C ALA A 144 10.01 -0.44 -0.90
N PHE A 145 10.35 -0.10 -2.14
CA PHE A 145 10.55 -1.06 -3.23
C PHE A 145 11.60 -2.12 -2.86
N GLY A 146 12.75 -1.71 -2.33
CA GLY A 146 13.81 -2.61 -1.91
C GLY A 146 13.36 -3.61 -0.83
N LYS A 147 12.58 -3.16 0.16
CA LYS A 147 12.04 -4.03 1.21
C LYS A 147 10.96 -4.98 0.71
N LEU A 148 10.05 -4.50 -0.12
CA LEU A 148 8.96 -5.32 -0.67
C LEU A 148 9.46 -6.39 -1.63
N SER A 149 10.49 -6.07 -2.43
CA SER A 149 11.17 -7.01 -3.34
C SER A 149 12.16 -7.95 -2.66
N GLY A 150 12.36 -7.82 -1.35
CA GLY A 150 13.31 -8.66 -0.59
C GLY A 150 14.78 -8.36 -0.85
N LYS A 151 15.11 -7.31 -1.61
CA LYS A 151 16.50 -6.84 -1.81
C LYS A 151 17.08 -6.18 -0.56
N ILE A 152 16.21 -5.58 0.27
CA ILE A 152 16.52 -5.03 1.58
C ILE A 152 15.80 -5.88 2.63
N GLY A 153 16.45 -6.19 3.74
CA GLY A 153 15.85 -6.94 4.83
C GLY A 153 14.62 -6.24 5.43
N GLY A 154 13.61 -7.01 5.82
CA GLY A 154 12.38 -6.49 6.44
C GLY A 154 12.53 -6.05 7.91
N LYS A 155 13.70 -6.27 8.53
CA LYS A 155 13.96 -5.85 9.91
C LYS A 155 14.14 -4.32 9.96
N PRO A 156 13.50 -3.63 10.93
CA PRO A 156 13.68 -2.20 11.09
C PRO A 156 15.12 -1.86 11.48
N LEU A 157 15.73 -0.90 10.79
CA LEU A 157 17.07 -0.38 11.11
C LEU A 157 16.94 0.74 12.13
N LEU A 158 17.30 0.46 13.39
CA LEU A 158 17.25 1.43 14.48
C LEU A 158 18.63 2.05 14.69
N LEU A 159 18.82 3.28 14.18
CA LEU A 159 20.03 4.04 14.46
C LEU A 159 20.02 4.58 15.92
N PRO A 160 21.17 4.62 16.60
CA PRO A 160 21.28 5.28 17.90
C PRO A 160 20.90 6.75 17.76
N ALA A 161 20.12 7.27 18.72
CA ALA A 161 19.67 8.66 18.74
C ALA A 161 18.87 9.14 17.49
N ARG A 162 18.14 8.24 16.81
CA ARG A 162 17.33 8.57 15.61
C ARG A 162 16.47 9.83 15.73
N HIS A 163 15.85 10.07 16.90
CA HIS A 163 15.00 11.24 17.11
C HIS A 163 15.81 12.54 17.11
N TRP A 164 17.04 12.50 17.64
CA TRP A 164 17.98 13.63 17.56
C TRP A 164 18.49 13.85 16.15
N LEU A 165 18.76 12.78 15.39
CA LEU A 165 19.13 12.88 13.98
C LEU A 165 18.01 13.52 13.15
N ASN A 166 16.76 13.10 13.39
CA ASN A 166 15.59 13.67 12.72
C ASN A 166 15.38 15.15 13.09
N LEU A 167 15.54 15.49 14.37
CA LEU A 167 15.46 16.87 14.83
C LEU A 167 16.57 17.73 14.22
N ALA A 168 17.81 17.23 14.19
CA ALA A 168 18.93 17.92 13.57
C ALA A 168 18.69 18.15 12.07
N ALA A 169 18.23 17.12 11.34
CA ALA A 169 17.86 17.26 9.94
C ALA A 169 16.79 18.35 9.74
N LEU A 170 15.74 18.36 10.57
CA LEU A 170 14.69 19.38 10.52
C LEU A 170 15.25 20.80 10.75
N LEU A 171 16.09 20.99 11.76
CA LEU A 171 16.70 22.30 12.06
C LEU A 171 17.61 22.77 10.92
N ILE A 172 18.37 21.85 10.31
CA ILE A 172 19.24 22.17 9.17
C ILE A 172 18.39 22.55 7.95
N VAL A 173 17.30 21.82 7.67
CA VAL A 173 16.36 22.18 6.60
C VAL A 173 15.78 23.58 6.86
N ILE A 174 15.31 23.90 8.06
CA ILE A 174 14.78 25.24 8.37
C ILE A 174 15.86 26.32 8.17
N TYR A 175 17.09 26.07 8.62
CA TYR A 175 18.21 26.99 8.45
C TYR A 175 18.52 27.26 6.98
N TYR A 176 18.65 26.21 6.16
CA TYR A 176 18.91 26.37 4.73
C TYR A 176 17.69 26.91 3.96
N GLY A 177 16.47 26.70 4.45
CA GLY A 177 15.28 27.35 3.91
C GLY A 177 15.35 28.86 4.10
N ARG A 178 15.75 29.32 5.29
CA ARG A 178 16.02 30.75 5.51
C ARG A 178 17.13 31.25 4.59
N ALA A 179 18.25 30.53 4.47
CA ALA A 179 19.36 30.93 3.60
C ALA A 179 18.95 31.01 2.13
N PHE A 180 18.10 30.09 1.67
CA PHE A 180 17.54 30.07 0.32
C PHE A 180 16.71 31.32 0.03
N LEU A 181 15.78 31.67 0.93
CA LEU A 181 14.89 32.83 0.75
C LEU A 181 15.60 34.19 0.84
N HIS A 182 16.81 34.22 1.42
CA HIS A 182 17.64 35.44 1.48
C HIS A 182 18.71 35.47 0.39
N ALA A 183 18.72 34.48 -0.52
CA ALA A 183 19.68 34.46 -1.61
C ALA A 183 19.36 35.56 -2.64
N GLU A 184 20.36 36.39 -2.94
CA GLU A 184 20.23 37.46 -3.92
C GLU A 184 20.43 36.94 -5.34
N THR A 185 21.26 35.90 -5.51
CA THR A 185 21.55 35.28 -6.80
C THR A 185 21.11 33.82 -6.86
N ILE A 186 20.85 33.34 -8.07
CA ILE A 186 20.53 31.91 -8.32
C ILE A 186 21.66 31.01 -7.79
N GLN A 187 22.92 31.43 -7.96
CA GLN A 187 24.09 30.69 -7.51
C GLN A 187 24.13 30.55 -5.98
N ASP A 188 23.81 31.62 -5.26
CA ASP A 188 23.81 31.63 -3.80
C ASP A 188 22.70 30.75 -3.23
N GLY A 189 21.51 30.74 -3.83
CA GLY A 189 20.40 29.89 -3.38
C GLY A 189 20.51 28.44 -3.85
N MET A 190 21.31 28.14 -4.88
CA MET A 190 21.50 26.76 -5.36
C MET A 190 22.14 25.87 -4.28
N LEU A 191 23.12 26.37 -3.54
CA LEU A 191 23.78 25.60 -2.50
C LEU A 191 22.80 25.20 -1.36
N PRO A 192 22.05 26.12 -0.73
CA PRO A 192 20.98 25.78 0.22
C PRO A 192 19.97 24.78 -0.32
N LEU A 193 19.57 24.92 -1.58
CA LEU A 193 18.60 24.04 -2.23
C LEU A 193 19.13 22.61 -2.38
N VAL A 194 20.37 22.46 -2.86
CA VAL A 194 21.04 21.17 -3.00
C VAL A 194 21.28 20.53 -1.64
N VAL A 195 21.76 21.28 -0.65
CA VAL A 195 22.00 20.76 0.70
C VAL A 195 20.68 20.26 1.32
N MET A 196 19.60 21.03 1.22
CA MET A 196 18.28 20.57 1.65
C MET A 196 17.88 19.29 0.94
N THR A 197 18.05 19.23 -0.39
CA THR A 197 17.67 18.06 -1.20
C THR A 197 18.41 16.82 -0.74
N VAL A 198 19.71 16.90 -0.50
CA VAL A 198 20.53 15.78 0.01
C VAL A 198 20.02 15.34 1.38
N ILE A 199 19.72 16.27 2.29
CA ILE A 199 19.18 15.95 3.61
C ILE A 199 17.80 15.29 3.49
N ALA A 200 16.94 15.79 2.60
CA ALA A 200 15.62 15.23 2.32
C ALA A 200 15.69 13.79 1.78
N LEU A 201 16.65 13.52 0.88
CA LEU A 201 16.93 12.17 0.38
C LEU A 201 17.38 11.25 1.52
N LEU A 202 18.36 11.68 2.33
CA LEU A 202 18.86 10.90 3.47
C LEU A 202 17.76 10.66 4.51
N PHE A 203 16.93 11.66 4.77
CA PHE A 203 15.78 11.56 5.67
C PHE A 203 14.74 10.58 5.15
N GLY A 204 14.40 10.62 3.86
CA GLY A 204 13.50 9.66 3.22
C GLY A 204 14.00 8.22 3.33
N VAL A 205 15.32 8.00 3.10
CA VAL A 205 15.95 6.69 3.33
C VAL A 205 15.83 6.28 4.80
N HIS A 206 16.25 7.14 5.72
CA HIS A 206 16.28 6.85 7.14
C HIS A 206 14.88 6.51 7.70
N MET A 207 13.87 7.32 7.36
CA MET A 207 12.49 7.16 7.79
C MET A 207 11.94 5.78 7.39
N VAL A 208 12.06 5.39 6.12
CA VAL A 208 11.53 4.09 5.65
C VAL A 208 12.39 2.92 6.12
N MET A 209 13.70 3.11 6.28
CA MET A 209 14.59 2.08 6.84
C MET A 209 14.22 1.70 8.29
N ALA A 210 13.76 2.67 9.09
CA ALA A 210 13.33 2.46 10.47
C ALA A 210 12.00 1.70 10.61
N ILE A 211 11.23 1.52 9.53
CA ILE A 211 9.91 0.87 9.55
C ILE A 211 10.04 -0.62 9.23
N GLY A 212 9.31 -1.48 9.96
CA GLY A 212 9.32 -2.92 9.72
C GLY A 212 8.60 -3.31 8.43
N GLY A 213 8.93 -4.47 7.86
CA GLY A 213 8.23 -5.07 6.72
C GLY A 213 6.69 -5.16 6.85
N ALA A 214 6.15 -5.15 8.09
CA ALA A 214 4.73 -5.35 8.44
C ALA A 214 3.92 -4.20 7.94
N ASP A 215 4.50 -3.03 8.20
CA ASP A 215 3.89 -1.74 8.07
C ASP A 215 4.22 -1.15 6.70
N MET A 216 5.00 -1.87 5.87
CA MET A 216 5.30 -1.46 4.51
C MET A 216 4.05 -1.14 3.68
N PRO A 217 2.93 -1.87 3.79
CA PRO A 217 1.69 -1.48 3.12
C PRO A 217 1.22 -0.07 3.53
N VAL A 218 1.33 0.29 4.82
CA VAL A 218 1.01 1.63 5.33
C VAL A 218 1.99 2.65 4.78
N VAL A 219 3.29 2.33 4.74
CA VAL A 219 4.32 3.21 4.17
C VAL A 219 4.05 3.49 2.70
N VAL A 220 3.66 2.49 1.91
CA VAL A 220 3.30 2.68 0.49
C VAL A 220 2.13 3.64 0.34
N SER A 221 1.10 3.51 1.20
CA SER A 221 -0.04 4.43 1.21
C SER A 221 0.33 5.85 1.64
N MET A 222 1.22 5.98 2.63
CA MET A 222 1.72 7.29 3.08
C MET A 222 2.57 7.97 1.99
N LEU A 223 3.45 7.22 1.33
CA LEU A 223 4.26 7.73 0.21
C LEU A 223 3.38 8.09 -1.00
N ASN A 224 2.26 7.38 -1.22
CA ASN A 224 1.24 7.81 -2.16
C ASN A 224 0.69 9.20 -1.78
N SER A 225 0.35 9.43 -0.50
CA SER A 225 -0.07 10.74 -0.02
C SER A 225 0.98 11.83 -0.32
N TYR A 226 2.26 11.57 0.00
CA TYR A 226 3.34 12.53 -0.25
C TYR A 226 3.53 12.82 -1.74
N SER A 227 3.37 11.82 -2.62
CA SER A 227 3.41 12.05 -4.06
C SER A 227 2.28 12.98 -4.54
N GLY A 228 1.09 12.88 -3.96
CA GLY A 228 -0.01 13.81 -4.19
C GLY A 228 0.30 15.24 -3.74
N TRP A 229 0.80 15.40 -2.51
CA TRP A 229 1.20 16.73 -2.01
C TRP A 229 2.37 17.34 -2.79
N ALA A 230 3.32 16.53 -3.26
CA ALA A 230 4.39 16.98 -4.15
C ALA A 230 3.85 17.46 -5.50
N ALA A 231 2.87 16.75 -6.07
CA ALA A 231 2.18 17.18 -7.29
C ALA A 231 1.39 18.48 -7.07
N ALA A 232 0.73 18.65 -5.92
CA ALA A 232 0.03 19.88 -5.58
C ALA A 232 0.99 21.06 -5.42
N ALA A 233 2.14 20.86 -4.73
CA ALA A 233 3.19 21.87 -4.61
C ALA A 233 3.76 22.26 -5.98
N THR A 234 3.98 21.28 -6.87
CA THR A 234 4.36 21.52 -8.26
C THR A 234 3.29 22.33 -9.01
N GLY A 235 2.01 22.06 -8.72
CA GLY A 235 0.89 22.82 -9.25
C GLY A 235 0.90 24.28 -8.85
N PHE A 236 1.13 24.58 -7.56
CA PHE A 236 1.29 25.96 -7.08
C PHE A 236 2.48 26.65 -7.77
N MET A 237 3.63 26.01 -7.76
CA MET A 237 4.85 26.51 -8.38
C MET A 237 4.68 26.87 -9.87
N LEU A 238 3.90 26.08 -10.61
CA LEU A 238 3.67 26.30 -12.05
C LEU A 238 2.43 27.17 -12.36
N GLY A 239 1.64 27.52 -11.34
CA GLY A 239 0.32 28.13 -11.49
C GLY A 239 -0.65 27.23 -12.29
N ASN A 240 -0.67 25.94 -12.00
CA ASN A 240 -1.47 24.93 -12.71
C ASN A 240 -2.53 24.30 -11.81
N ASP A 241 -3.77 24.78 -11.96
CA ASP A 241 -4.93 24.33 -11.19
C ASP A 241 -5.19 22.83 -11.29
N LEU A 242 -4.94 22.20 -12.45
CA LEU A 242 -5.14 20.77 -12.61
C LEU A 242 -4.22 19.99 -11.66
N LEU A 243 -2.93 20.35 -11.61
CA LEU A 243 -1.97 19.69 -10.72
C LEU A 243 -2.31 19.92 -9.25
N ILE A 244 -2.79 21.10 -8.88
CA ILE A 244 -3.26 21.41 -7.52
C ILE A 244 -4.43 20.50 -7.15
N VAL A 245 -5.47 20.45 -7.98
CA VAL A 245 -6.68 19.65 -7.71
C VAL A 245 -6.35 18.17 -7.62
N ILE A 246 -5.63 17.62 -8.61
CA ILE A 246 -5.30 16.19 -8.64
C ILE A 246 -4.32 15.83 -7.52
N GLY A 247 -3.32 16.68 -7.26
CA GLY A 247 -2.38 16.48 -6.17
C GLY A 247 -3.07 16.42 -4.81
N ALA A 248 -3.97 17.36 -4.52
CA ALA A 248 -4.72 17.39 -3.27
C ALA A 248 -5.63 16.16 -3.10
N LEU A 249 -6.26 15.70 -4.18
CA LEU A 249 -7.16 14.55 -4.17
C LEU A 249 -6.40 13.22 -4.03
N VAL A 250 -5.24 13.06 -4.66
CA VAL A 250 -4.35 11.90 -4.42
C VAL A 250 -3.76 11.95 -3.01
N GLY A 251 -3.33 13.14 -2.58
CA GLY A 251 -2.75 13.39 -1.25
C GLY A 251 -3.70 13.01 -0.12
N SER A 252 -4.94 13.50 -0.18
CA SER A 252 -5.98 13.19 0.80
C SER A 252 -6.39 11.71 0.78
N SER A 253 -6.57 11.12 -0.40
CA SER A 253 -6.90 9.69 -0.55
C SER A 253 -5.83 8.78 0.09
N GLY A 254 -4.54 9.05 -0.17
CA GLY A 254 -3.44 8.30 0.46
C GLY A 254 -3.41 8.44 1.99
N ALA A 255 -3.69 9.64 2.50
CA ALA A 255 -3.72 9.88 3.95
C ALA A 255 -4.88 9.13 4.63
N ILE A 256 -6.08 9.18 4.04
CA ILE A 256 -7.27 8.47 4.55
C ILE A 256 -7.03 6.96 4.53
N LEU A 257 -6.50 6.43 3.43
CA LEU A 257 -6.20 5.00 3.32
C LEU A 257 -5.17 4.56 4.36
N SER A 258 -4.11 5.34 4.56
CA SER A 258 -3.10 5.06 5.59
C SER A 258 -3.71 5.01 6.99
N TYR A 259 -4.63 5.94 7.30
CA TYR A 259 -5.34 5.96 8.57
C TYR A 259 -6.23 4.72 8.76
N ILE A 260 -7.01 4.35 7.74
CA ILE A 260 -7.89 3.16 7.78
C ILE A 260 -7.04 1.89 8.00
N MET A 261 -5.90 1.76 7.31
CA MET A 261 -4.99 0.63 7.48
C MET A 261 -4.39 0.57 8.89
N CYS A 262 -3.93 1.71 9.43
CA CYS A 262 -3.43 1.78 10.80
C CYS A 262 -4.50 1.35 11.81
N ARG A 263 -5.74 1.82 11.65
CA ARG A 263 -6.87 1.45 12.50
C ARG A 263 -7.20 -0.05 12.40
N ALA A 264 -7.18 -0.61 11.20
CA ALA A 264 -7.39 -2.05 10.98
C ALA A 264 -6.28 -2.93 11.59
N MET A 265 -5.08 -2.37 11.82
CA MET A 265 -3.98 -3.04 12.52
C MET A 265 -3.95 -2.74 14.03
N ASN A 266 -4.92 -1.98 14.54
CA ASN A 266 -4.91 -1.37 15.88
C ASN A 266 -3.58 -0.69 16.24
N ARG A 267 -3.03 0.07 15.29
CA ARG A 267 -1.79 0.85 15.46
C ARG A 267 -2.07 2.33 15.34
N ASN A 268 -1.39 3.15 16.14
CA ASN A 268 -1.45 4.59 16.00
C ASN A 268 -0.64 5.03 14.77
N PHE A 269 -1.24 5.81 13.88
CA PHE A 269 -0.60 6.37 12.68
C PHE A 269 0.75 7.04 12.99
N ILE A 270 0.83 7.82 14.08
CA ILE A 270 2.06 8.51 14.50
C ILE A 270 3.14 7.50 14.91
N SER A 271 2.76 6.41 15.60
CA SER A 271 3.73 5.39 16.00
C SER A 271 4.35 4.64 14.82
N VAL A 272 3.57 4.42 13.75
CA VAL A 272 4.06 3.77 12.53
C VAL A 272 5.07 4.68 11.81
N ILE A 273 4.76 5.98 11.68
CA ILE A 273 5.65 6.96 11.03
C ILE A 273 6.93 7.21 11.85
N ALA A 274 6.83 7.23 13.17
CA ALA A 274 7.99 7.41 14.05
C ALA A 274 8.92 6.17 14.10
N GLY A 275 8.63 5.12 13.31
CA GLY A 275 9.39 3.87 13.31
C GLY A 275 9.27 3.10 14.63
N GLY A 276 8.19 3.30 15.37
CA GLY A 276 7.97 2.76 16.69
C GLY A 276 7.20 1.45 16.66
N PHE A 277 7.89 0.33 16.50
CA PHE A 277 7.49 -0.86 17.24
C PHE A 277 7.75 -0.57 18.73
N GLY A 278 6.70 -0.32 19.51
CA GLY A 278 6.74 -0.44 20.98
C GLY A 278 7.29 0.75 21.78
N SER A 279 6.80 1.97 21.60
CA SER A 279 7.04 3.05 22.60
C SER A 279 5.78 3.79 23.07
N GLY A 280 4.60 3.23 22.80
CA GLY A 280 3.32 3.87 23.13
C GLY A 280 2.25 2.93 23.67
N ALA A 281 2.65 1.84 24.35
CA ALA A 281 1.85 1.06 25.31
C ALA A 281 2.72 -0.12 25.76
N GLY A 282 2.93 -0.26 27.07
CA GLY A 282 3.62 -1.40 27.68
C GLY A 282 5.14 -1.26 27.76
N ALA A 283 5.66 -1.38 28.98
CA ALA A 283 7.08 -1.63 29.25
C ALA A 283 7.59 -2.82 28.42
N PRO A 284 8.91 -2.96 28.17
CA PRO A 284 9.42 -4.20 27.62
C PRO A 284 8.93 -5.31 28.53
N ALA A 285 8.14 -6.25 27.98
CA ALA A 285 7.85 -7.46 28.70
C ALA A 285 9.22 -8.01 29.14
N ALA A 286 9.39 -8.20 30.45
CA ALA A 286 10.47 -9.01 30.95
C ALA A 286 10.47 -10.32 30.15
N ALA A 287 11.62 -10.97 30.04
CA ALA A 287 11.71 -12.36 29.57
C ALA A 287 11.01 -13.33 30.56
N GLY A 288 9.78 -13.03 30.96
CA GLY A 288 8.83 -13.97 31.52
C GLY A 288 8.32 -14.79 30.36
N GLY A 289 8.51 -16.10 30.45
CA GLY A 289 8.15 -17.03 29.39
C GLY A 289 6.78 -16.71 28.83
N ALA A 290 6.71 -16.54 27.51
CA ALA A 290 5.46 -16.69 26.79
C ALA A 290 4.75 -17.90 27.41
N ALA A 291 3.50 -17.70 27.85
CA ALA A 291 2.70 -18.77 28.43
C ALA A 291 2.94 -20.04 27.59
N GLN A 292 3.46 -21.09 28.22
CA GLN A 292 3.72 -22.36 27.55
C GLN A 292 2.47 -22.72 26.75
N PRO A 293 2.60 -23.10 25.47
CA PRO A 293 1.44 -23.41 24.64
C PRO A 293 0.59 -24.44 25.37
N ALA A 294 -0.61 -24.01 25.75
CA ALA A 294 -1.58 -24.83 26.46
C ALA A 294 -2.30 -25.70 25.43
N GLY A 295 -1.64 -26.78 24.98
CA GLY A 295 -2.27 -27.80 24.13
C GLY A 295 -1.33 -28.40 23.09
N GLU A 296 -1.70 -29.58 22.61
CA GLU A 296 -1.05 -30.24 21.48
C GLU A 296 -1.80 -29.86 20.19
N ALA A 297 -1.07 -29.44 19.16
CA ALA A 297 -1.69 -29.10 17.87
C ALA A 297 -2.11 -30.37 17.14
N VAL A 298 -3.41 -30.50 16.86
CA VAL A 298 -3.96 -31.69 16.19
C VAL A 298 -3.76 -31.56 14.67
N ALA A 299 -2.92 -32.40 14.09
CA ALA A 299 -2.72 -32.45 12.64
C ALA A 299 -3.90 -33.14 11.92
N VAL A 300 -4.15 -32.75 10.67
CA VAL A 300 -5.14 -33.40 9.79
C VAL A 300 -4.54 -33.61 8.40
N SER A 301 -4.93 -34.69 7.74
CA SER A 301 -4.54 -34.98 6.36
C SER A 301 -5.41 -34.24 5.33
N ALA A 302 -4.94 -34.17 4.08
CA ALA A 302 -5.73 -33.62 2.98
C ALA A 302 -7.02 -34.43 2.71
N THR A 303 -6.96 -35.76 2.91
CA THR A 303 -8.11 -36.66 2.73
C THR A 303 -9.18 -36.43 3.79
N GLU A 304 -8.81 -36.39 5.07
CA GLU A 304 -9.75 -36.08 6.16
C GLU A 304 -10.33 -34.66 6.02
N THR A 305 -9.51 -33.70 5.55
CA THR A 305 -9.99 -32.35 5.24
C THR A 305 -11.05 -32.37 4.14
N ALA A 306 -10.86 -33.19 3.10
CA ALA A 306 -11.85 -33.37 2.04
C ALA A 306 -13.16 -34.00 2.57
N GLU A 307 -13.08 -34.93 3.52
CA GLU A 307 -14.26 -35.52 4.16
C GLU A 307 -15.04 -34.47 4.97
N LEU A 308 -14.34 -33.67 5.79
CA LEU A 308 -14.95 -32.57 6.54
C LEU A 308 -15.64 -31.56 5.61
N LEU A 309 -15.01 -31.21 4.49
CA LEU A 309 -15.59 -30.31 3.49
C LEU A 309 -16.77 -30.93 2.74
N ARG A 310 -16.82 -32.26 2.61
CA ARG A 310 -17.91 -33.00 1.95
C ARG A 310 -19.17 -33.06 2.81
N GLU A 311 -19.01 -33.09 4.13
CA GLU A 311 -20.12 -33.11 5.09
C GLU A 311 -20.63 -31.70 5.46
N ALA A 312 -19.82 -30.68 5.21
CA ALA A 312 -20.16 -29.28 5.50
C ALA A 312 -21.29 -28.75 4.61
N LYS A 313 -22.17 -27.94 5.20
CA LYS A 313 -23.17 -27.15 4.45
C LYS A 313 -22.72 -25.70 4.28
N ARG A 314 -21.97 -25.16 5.23
CA ARG A 314 -21.43 -23.79 5.22
C ARG A 314 -19.93 -23.79 5.44
N VAL A 315 -19.19 -23.27 4.48
CA VAL A 315 -17.72 -23.17 4.50
C VAL A 315 -17.30 -21.71 4.35
N ILE A 316 -16.49 -21.22 5.29
CA ILE A 316 -15.90 -19.88 5.21
C ILE A 316 -14.40 -20.03 4.96
N ILE A 317 -13.93 -19.51 3.83
CA ILE A 317 -12.51 -19.53 3.45
C ILE A 317 -11.86 -18.20 3.86
N VAL A 318 -10.77 -18.27 4.61
CA VAL A 318 -9.97 -17.11 5.04
C VAL A 318 -8.63 -17.12 4.31
N PRO A 319 -8.48 -16.38 3.19
CA PRO A 319 -7.23 -16.31 2.45
C PRO A 319 -6.23 -15.39 3.17
N GLY A 320 -4.98 -15.85 3.23
CA GLY A 320 -3.84 -15.07 3.73
C GLY A 320 -2.71 -14.93 2.71
N TYR A 321 -1.64 -14.24 3.11
CA TYR A 321 -0.48 -14.02 2.24
C TYR A 321 0.19 -15.32 1.79
N GLY A 322 0.11 -16.40 2.59
CA GLY A 322 0.64 -17.71 2.19
C GLY A 322 -0.04 -18.29 0.95
N MET A 323 -1.33 -18.01 0.72
CA MET A 323 -2.04 -18.39 -0.51
C MET A 323 -1.43 -17.69 -1.73
N ALA A 324 -1.12 -16.39 -1.61
CA ALA A 324 -0.52 -15.59 -2.68
C ALA A 324 0.90 -16.06 -3.01
N VAL A 325 1.71 -16.35 -2.00
CA VAL A 325 3.09 -16.86 -2.19
C VAL A 325 3.09 -18.21 -2.89
N ALA A 326 2.16 -19.10 -2.55
CA ALA A 326 2.03 -20.41 -3.17
C ALA A 326 1.35 -20.38 -4.56
N GLN A 327 0.85 -19.23 -5.00
CA GLN A 327 0.06 -19.10 -6.24
C GLN A 327 -1.13 -20.08 -6.26
N ALA A 328 -1.84 -20.17 -5.13
CA ALA A 328 -2.89 -21.15 -4.90
C ALA A 328 -4.30 -20.64 -5.24
N GLN A 329 -4.47 -19.35 -5.58
CA GLN A 329 -5.77 -18.71 -5.82
C GLN A 329 -6.64 -19.43 -6.86
N HIS A 330 -6.04 -19.96 -7.93
CA HIS A 330 -6.78 -20.72 -8.95
C HIS A 330 -7.28 -22.07 -8.42
N THR A 331 -6.48 -22.77 -7.62
CA THR A 331 -6.91 -24.03 -6.99
C THR A 331 -8.03 -23.79 -5.99
N VAL A 332 -7.97 -22.69 -5.23
CA VAL A 332 -9.05 -22.29 -4.31
C VAL A 332 -10.36 -22.00 -5.07
N PHE A 333 -10.28 -21.35 -6.24
CA PHE A 333 -11.45 -21.15 -7.09
C PHE A 333 -12.05 -22.48 -7.59
N GLU A 334 -11.23 -23.40 -8.10
CA GLU A 334 -11.71 -24.71 -8.56
C GLU A 334 -12.34 -25.53 -7.43
N LEU A 335 -11.74 -25.49 -6.23
CA LEU A 335 -12.28 -26.10 -5.02
C LEU A 335 -13.64 -25.48 -4.65
N THR A 336 -13.73 -24.15 -4.63
CA THR A 336 -14.97 -23.41 -4.35
C THR A 336 -16.07 -23.78 -5.31
N LYS A 337 -15.75 -23.84 -6.60
CA LYS A 337 -16.70 -24.22 -7.65
C LYS A 337 -17.24 -25.63 -7.43
N LEU A 338 -16.37 -26.60 -7.15
CA LEU A 338 -16.76 -27.99 -6.89
C LEU A 338 -17.68 -28.11 -5.67
N LEU A 339 -17.38 -27.39 -4.59
CA LEU A 339 -18.20 -27.39 -3.38
C LEU A 339 -19.58 -26.75 -3.63
N ARG A 340 -19.64 -25.62 -4.36
CA ARG A 340 -20.90 -24.97 -4.73
C ARG A 340 -21.74 -25.84 -5.66
N GLU A 341 -21.14 -26.57 -6.59
CA GLU A 341 -21.83 -27.56 -7.44
C GLU A 341 -22.47 -28.69 -6.62
N LYS A 342 -21.90 -29.02 -5.44
CA LYS A 342 -22.46 -29.98 -4.47
C LYS A 342 -23.46 -29.34 -3.51
N GLY A 343 -23.80 -28.06 -3.68
CA GLY A 343 -24.79 -27.34 -2.86
C GLY A 343 -24.26 -26.78 -1.54
N VAL A 344 -22.94 -26.74 -1.34
CA VAL A 344 -22.31 -26.12 -0.17
C VAL A 344 -22.31 -24.60 -0.33
N ASP A 345 -22.71 -23.87 0.71
CA ASP A 345 -22.56 -22.42 0.79
C ASP A 345 -21.10 -22.08 1.12
N VAL A 346 -20.37 -21.55 0.12
CA VAL A 346 -18.96 -21.19 0.25
C VAL A 346 -18.80 -19.69 0.13
N ARG A 347 -18.25 -19.08 1.18
CA ARG A 347 -18.01 -17.62 1.27
C ARG A 347 -16.55 -17.35 1.66
N PHE A 348 -16.04 -16.21 1.24
CA PHE A 348 -14.68 -15.75 1.56
C PHE A 348 -14.75 -14.61 2.57
N ALA A 349 -13.94 -14.69 3.61
CA ALA A 349 -13.78 -13.64 4.59
C ALA A 349 -12.44 -12.93 4.39
N ILE A 350 -12.49 -11.65 4.01
CA ILE A 350 -11.30 -10.85 3.75
C ILE A 350 -11.00 -9.96 4.96
N HIS A 351 -9.82 -10.13 5.54
CA HIS A 351 -9.30 -9.19 6.52
C HIS A 351 -8.74 -7.95 5.80
N PRO A 352 -9.00 -6.71 6.27
CA PRO A 352 -8.58 -5.48 5.58
C PRO A 352 -7.07 -5.36 5.32
N VAL A 353 -6.26 -6.01 6.16
CA VAL A 353 -4.78 -6.05 6.03
C VAL A 353 -4.23 -7.43 5.60
N ALA A 354 -5.07 -8.29 5.02
CA ALA A 354 -4.60 -9.54 4.44
C ALA A 354 -3.69 -9.29 3.23
N GLY A 355 -2.43 -9.73 3.31
CA GLY A 355 -1.46 -9.63 2.21
C GLY A 355 -0.39 -8.56 2.44
N ARG A 356 0.05 -7.93 1.34
CA ARG A 356 1.13 -6.90 1.32
C ARG A 356 0.69 -5.55 0.77
N MET A 357 -0.58 -5.38 0.45
CA MET A 357 -1.19 -4.10 0.05
C MET A 357 -2.68 -4.14 0.37
N PRO A 358 -3.35 -2.99 0.54
CA PRO A 358 -4.81 -2.94 0.63
C PRO A 358 -5.46 -3.65 -0.55
N GLY A 359 -6.47 -4.48 -0.26
CA GLY A 359 -7.22 -5.22 -1.29
C GLY A 359 -6.41 -6.29 -2.02
N HIS A 360 -5.22 -6.68 -1.54
CA HIS A 360 -4.37 -7.68 -2.22
C HIS A 360 -5.14 -8.98 -2.46
N MET A 361 -5.86 -9.49 -1.46
CA MET A 361 -6.62 -10.74 -1.60
C MET A 361 -7.78 -10.59 -2.59
N ASN A 362 -8.52 -9.47 -2.55
CA ASN A 362 -9.64 -9.21 -3.47
C ASN A 362 -9.16 -9.27 -4.94
N VAL A 363 -8.00 -8.66 -5.23
CA VAL A 363 -7.42 -8.65 -6.57
C VAL A 363 -7.01 -10.06 -7.03
N LEU A 364 -6.37 -10.86 -6.17
CA LEU A 364 -5.97 -12.22 -6.51
C LEU A 364 -7.16 -13.16 -6.70
N LEU A 365 -8.21 -13.00 -5.88
CA LEU A 365 -9.45 -13.78 -6.03
C LEU A 365 -10.19 -13.38 -7.32
N ALA A 366 -10.20 -12.10 -7.66
CA ALA A 366 -10.75 -11.61 -8.93
C ALA A 366 -9.97 -12.14 -10.14
N GLU A 367 -8.63 -12.19 -10.07
CA GLU A 367 -7.77 -12.82 -11.08
C GLU A 367 -8.10 -14.31 -11.24
N ALA A 368 -8.35 -15.01 -10.13
CA ALA A 368 -8.81 -16.39 -10.12
C ALA A 368 -10.28 -16.56 -10.56
N LYS A 369 -11.00 -15.46 -10.87
CA LYS A 369 -12.41 -15.42 -11.28
C LYS A 369 -13.40 -15.86 -10.20
N VAL A 370 -13.04 -15.68 -8.92
CA VAL A 370 -13.98 -15.84 -7.81
C VAL A 370 -15.07 -14.77 -7.93
N PRO A 371 -16.36 -15.14 -7.91
CA PRO A 371 -17.46 -14.19 -7.94
C PRO A 371 -17.42 -13.23 -6.74
N TYR A 372 -17.64 -11.92 -6.96
CA TYR A 372 -17.55 -10.91 -5.90
C TYR A 372 -18.68 -11.02 -4.85
N ASP A 373 -19.83 -11.60 -5.21
CA ASP A 373 -20.98 -11.81 -4.32
C ASP A 373 -20.68 -12.74 -3.13
N ILE A 374 -19.64 -13.57 -3.26
CA ILE A 374 -19.22 -14.48 -2.19
C ILE A 374 -17.93 -14.01 -1.50
N VAL A 375 -17.44 -12.81 -1.79
CA VAL A 375 -16.26 -12.21 -1.17
C VAL A 375 -16.72 -11.08 -0.26
N LEU A 376 -16.67 -11.33 1.04
CA LEU A 376 -17.17 -10.43 2.08
C LEU A 376 -16.02 -9.84 2.89
N GLU A 377 -16.16 -8.60 3.30
CA GLU A 377 -15.24 -7.95 4.21
C GLU A 377 -15.46 -8.46 5.65
N MET A 378 -14.44 -8.35 6.50
CA MET A 378 -14.46 -8.85 7.88
C MET A 378 -15.70 -8.40 8.69
N ASP A 379 -16.08 -7.13 8.57
CA ASP A 379 -17.22 -6.56 9.31
C ASP A 379 -18.58 -7.13 8.83
N GLU A 380 -18.64 -7.70 7.63
CA GLU A 380 -19.86 -8.25 7.04
C GLU A 380 -20.06 -9.74 7.36
N ILE A 381 -18.96 -10.47 7.65
CA ILE A 381 -18.98 -11.94 7.78
C ILE A 381 -18.62 -12.45 9.18
N ASN A 382 -18.09 -11.61 10.07
CA ASN A 382 -17.65 -12.08 11.39
C ASN A 382 -18.78 -12.70 12.22
N ASP A 383 -20.00 -12.13 12.14
CA ASP A 383 -21.17 -12.63 12.84
C ASP A 383 -21.68 -13.99 12.32
N ASP A 384 -21.19 -14.44 11.16
CA ASP A 384 -21.59 -15.70 10.54
C ASP A 384 -20.67 -16.89 10.91
N PHE A 385 -19.52 -16.66 11.55
CA PHE A 385 -18.62 -17.74 11.95
C PHE A 385 -19.26 -18.77 12.89
N PRO A 386 -20.07 -18.42 13.90
CA PRO A 386 -20.77 -19.40 14.75
C PRO A 386 -21.65 -20.38 13.98
N ASP A 387 -22.12 -19.94 12.82
CA ASP A 387 -23.04 -20.63 11.93
C ASP A 387 -22.33 -21.47 10.86
N ALA A 388 -20.99 -21.39 10.78
CA ALA A 388 -20.17 -22.10 9.81
C ALA A 388 -19.78 -23.51 10.31
N ASP A 389 -19.89 -24.50 9.42
CA ASP A 389 -19.47 -25.87 9.72
C ASP A 389 -17.95 -26.01 9.67
N VAL A 390 -17.32 -25.40 8.66
CA VAL A 390 -15.87 -25.41 8.48
C VAL A 390 -15.37 -24.00 8.17
N SER A 391 -14.40 -23.52 8.93
CA SER A 391 -13.58 -22.35 8.57
C SER A 391 -12.21 -22.82 8.07
N MET A 392 -11.87 -22.52 6.82
CA MET A 392 -10.61 -22.93 6.20
C MET A 392 -9.68 -21.72 6.06
N VAL A 393 -8.64 -21.68 6.88
CA VAL A 393 -7.62 -20.63 6.90
C VAL A 393 -6.44 -21.01 6.01
N ILE A 394 -6.21 -20.25 4.93
CA ILE A 394 -5.18 -20.57 3.93
C ILE A 394 -4.02 -19.59 4.04
N GLY A 395 -2.97 -19.98 4.77
CA GLY A 395 -1.73 -19.18 4.83
C GLY A 395 -1.90 -17.83 5.53
N ALA A 396 -2.83 -17.73 6.47
CA ALA A 396 -2.98 -16.60 7.40
C ALA A 396 -2.53 -17.01 8.80
N ASN A 397 -2.09 -16.04 9.61
CA ASN A 397 -1.70 -16.26 11.00
C ASN A 397 -2.22 -15.14 11.91
N ASP A 398 -1.65 -13.94 11.79
CA ASP A 398 -1.95 -12.85 12.73
C ASP A 398 -3.41 -12.38 12.65
N ILE A 399 -4.01 -12.37 11.45
CA ILE A 399 -5.40 -11.94 11.20
C ILE A 399 -6.47 -12.91 11.73
N VAL A 400 -6.06 -14.08 12.22
CA VAL A 400 -6.94 -15.10 12.82
C VAL A 400 -6.48 -15.45 14.24
N ASN A 401 -5.67 -14.60 14.88
CA ASN A 401 -5.04 -14.89 16.17
C ASN A 401 -5.95 -14.44 17.34
N PRO A 402 -6.46 -15.36 18.18
CA PRO A 402 -7.32 -15.02 19.32
C PRO A 402 -6.63 -14.16 20.38
N ALA A 403 -5.29 -14.19 20.45
CA ALA A 403 -4.52 -13.37 21.38
C ALA A 403 -4.73 -11.85 21.18
N ALA A 404 -5.24 -11.44 20.01
CA ALA A 404 -5.64 -10.06 19.79
C ALA A 404 -6.83 -9.63 20.70
N GLN A 405 -7.71 -10.56 21.08
CA GLN A 405 -8.84 -10.28 21.97
C GLN A 405 -8.58 -10.75 23.41
N ASP A 406 -7.95 -11.92 23.56
CA ASP A 406 -7.85 -12.63 24.84
C ASP A 406 -6.65 -12.20 25.70
N ASP A 407 -5.58 -11.67 25.08
CA ASP A 407 -4.32 -11.34 25.76
C ASP A 407 -3.97 -9.85 25.63
N PRO A 408 -4.22 -9.03 26.67
CA PRO A 408 -3.85 -7.62 26.70
C PRO A 408 -2.34 -7.35 26.59
N THR A 409 -1.49 -8.35 26.85
CA THR A 409 -0.03 -8.22 26.77
C THR A 409 0.53 -8.55 25.39
N SER A 410 -0.31 -9.08 24.50
CA SER A 410 0.06 -9.43 23.14
C SER A 410 0.42 -8.18 22.31
N PRO A 411 1.49 -8.23 21.49
CA PRO A 411 1.82 -7.16 20.53
C PRO A 411 0.71 -6.81 19.53
N ILE A 412 -0.32 -7.67 19.40
CA ILE A 412 -1.47 -7.48 18.52
C ILE A 412 -2.78 -7.28 19.31
N ALA A 413 -2.71 -7.03 20.62
CA ALA A 413 -3.89 -6.78 21.46
C ALA A 413 -4.75 -5.63 20.90
N GLY A 414 -6.06 -5.85 20.82
CA GLY A 414 -7.07 -4.95 20.28
C GLY A 414 -7.15 -4.90 18.75
N MET A 415 -6.34 -5.66 18.02
CA MET A 415 -6.49 -5.81 16.57
C MET A 415 -7.80 -6.53 16.24
N PRO A 416 -8.69 -5.96 15.40
CA PRO A 416 -9.80 -6.72 14.84
C PRO A 416 -9.27 -7.95 14.13
N VAL A 417 -9.90 -9.10 14.31
CA VAL A 417 -9.46 -10.37 13.72
C VAL A 417 -10.68 -11.14 13.21
N LEU A 418 -10.45 -12.04 12.27
CA LEU A 418 -11.46 -12.99 11.83
C LEU A 418 -11.61 -14.10 12.88
N GLU A 419 -12.80 -14.22 13.44
CA GLU A 419 -13.08 -15.08 14.61
C GLU A 419 -13.33 -16.53 14.21
N VAL A 420 -12.40 -17.09 13.43
CA VAL A 420 -12.49 -18.43 12.82
C VAL A 420 -12.70 -19.56 13.82
N TRP A 421 -12.28 -19.35 15.08
CA TRP A 421 -12.46 -20.30 16.17
C TRP A 421 -13.91 -20.43 16.65
N LYS A 422 -14.81 -19.52 16.25
CA LYS A 422 -16.24 -19.63 16.53
C LYS A 422 -16.95 -20.65 15.63
N ALA A 423 -16.34 -21.05 14.51
CA ALA A 423 -16.86 -22.11 13.64
C ALA A 423 -16.82 -23.49 14.33
N LYS A 424 -17.65 -24.44 13.85
CA LYS A 424 -17.69 -25.79 14.41
C LYS A 424 -16.34 -26.50 14.30
N THR A 425 -15.69 -26.39 13.14
CA THR A 425 -14.31 -26.86 12.91
C THR A 425 -13.51 -25.78 12.20
N SER A 426 -12.31 -25.46 12.68
CA SER A 426 -11.36 -24.62 11.96
C SER A 426 -10.20 -25.45 11.43
N ILE A 427 -9.76 -25.16 10.20
CA ILE A 427 -8.64 -25.85 9.54
C ILE A 427 -7.63 -24.80 9.13
N VAL A 428 -6.44 -24.85 9.73
CA VAL A 428 -5.34 -23.94 9.41
C VAL A 428 -4.33 -24.62 8.52
N MET A 429 -4.16 -24.09 7.32
CA MET A 429 -3.19 -24.57 6.34
C MET A 429 -1.92 -23.73 6.35
N LYS A 430 -0.79 -24.34 6.72
CA LYS A 430 0.53 -23.68 6.74
C LYS A 430 1.67 -24.70 6.64
N ARG A 431 2.88 -24.23 6.29
CA ARG A 431 4.05 -25.12 6.09
C ARG A 431 4.65 -25.68 7.39
N SER A 432 4.59 -24.91 8.48
CA SER A 432 5.20 -25.27 9.78
C SER A 432 4.56 -24.47 10.92
N MET A 433 4.91 -24.73 12.16
CA MET A 433 4.46 -23.96 13.33
C MET A 433 5.10 -22.56 13.47
N ALA A 434 5.83 -22.08 12.46
CA ALA A 434 6.45 -20.76 12.50
C ALA A 434 5.44 -19.62 12.72
N SER A 435 5.87 -18.59 13.46
CA SER A 435 5.10 -17.38 13.74
C SER A 435 4.78 -16.60 12.46
N GLY A 436 3.76 -15.74 12.57
CA GLY A 436 3.33 -14.84 11.50
C GLY A 436 4.25 -13.64 11.37
N TYR A 437 3.72 -12.56 10.83
CA TYR A 437 4.46 -11.33 10.68
C TYR A 437 4.81 -10.73 12.05
N ALA A 438 3.85 -10.72 12.97
CA ALA A 438 4.00 -10.15 14.31
C ALA A 438 5.00 -10.91 15.21
N GLY A 439 5.49 -12.08 14.80
CA GLY A 439 6.46 -12.86 15.57
C GLY A 439 5.88 -13.49 16.84
N VAL A 440 4.55 -13.53 16.97
CA VAL A 440 3.82 -14.14 18.10
C VAL A 440 3.35 -15.54 17.74
N ASP A 441 3.26 -16.41 18.74
CA ASP A 441 2.57 -17.70 18.60
C ASP A 441 1.05 -17.47 18.52
N ASN A 442 0.31 -18.45 18.02
CA ASN A 442 -1.13 -18.33 17.80
C ASN A 442 -1.91 -19.39 18.60
N PRO A 443 -2.64 -18.98 19.66
CA PRO A 443 -3.47 -19.88 20.45
C PRO A 443 -4.52 -20.66 19.64
N LEU A 444 -4.95 -20.16 18.47
CA LEU A 444 -5.86 -20.89 17.57
C LEU A 444 -5.36 -22.29 17.25
N PHE A 445 -4.04 -22.46 17.10
CA PHE A 445 -3.46 -23.73 16.66
C PHE A 445 -3.68 -24.87 17.66
N TYR A 446 -3.95 -24.53 18.92
CA TYR A 446 -4.08 -25.47 20.03
C TYR A 446 -5.54 -25.61 20.53
N LYS A 447 -6.51 -24.94 19.90
CA LYS A 447 -7.93 -25.08 20.26
C LYS A 447 -8.48 -26.45 19.85
N ASP A 448 -9.37 -27.02 20.66
CA ASP A 448 -9.93 -28.36 20.46
C ASP A 448 -10.67 -28.55 19.12
N ASN A 449 -11.30 -27.49 18.61
CA ASN A 449 -12.01 -27.48 17.33
C ASN A 449 -11.11 -27.13 16.13
N ASN A 450 -9.81 -26.91 16.36
CA ASN A 450 -8.87 -26.57 15.30
C ASN A 450 -8.09 -27.80 14.82
N ARG A 451 -7.82 -27.84 13.50
CA ARG A 451 -7.00 -28.86 12.85
C ARG A 451 -5.91 -28.20 12.01
N MET A 452 -4.70 -28.73 12.09
CA MET A 452 -3.52 -28.21 11.39
C MET A 452 -3.24 -29.05 10.14
N LEU A 453 -3.38 -28.43 8.96
CA LEU A 453 -3.04 -29.04 7.69
C LEU A 453 -1.65 -28.56 7.24
N PHE A 454 -0.64 -29.40 7.43
CA PHE A 454 0.75 -29.04 7.13
C PHE A 454 1.11 -29.27 5.67
N GLY A 455 1.66 -28.25 5.02
CA GLY A 455 2.18 -28.37 3.66
C GLY A 455 2.27 -27.05 2.91
N ASP A 456 2.75 -27.11 1.66
CA ASP A 456 2.58 -26.00 0.73
C ASP A 456 1.10 -25.85 0.36
N ALA A 457 0.59 -24.62 0.34
CA ALA A 457 -0.85 -24.38 0.19
C ALA A 457 -1.38 -24.92 -1.13
N LYS A 458 -0.63 -24.76 -2.23
CA LYS A 458 -1.06 -25.22 -3.55
C LYS A 458 -1.11 -26.75 -3.62
N SER A 459 -0.09 -27.42 -3.08
CA SER A 459 -0.05 -28.88 -3.04
C SER A 459 -1.21 -29.47 -2.22
N MET A 460 -1.41 -28.97 -1.00
CA MET A 460 -2.49 -29.46 -0.12
C MET A 460 -3.88 -29.21 -0.72
N LEU A 461 -4.11 -28.04 -1.33
CA LEU A 461 -5.39 -27.76 -2.00
C LEU A 461 -5.63 -28.66 -3.21
N ASN A 462 -4.59 -29.01 -3.97
CA ASN A 462 -4.73 -29.96 -5.08
C ASN A 462 -5.05 -31.37 -4.59
N GLU A 463 -4.45 -31.81 -3.47
CA GLU A 463 -4.75 -33.09 -2.85
C GLU A 463 -6.20 -33.15 -2.34
N ILE A 464 -6.65 -32.10 -1.63
CA ILE A 464 -8.06 -31.96 -1.20
C ILE A 464 -8.99 -32.02 -2.41
N PHE A 465 -8.67 -31.26 -3.46
CA PHE A 465 -9.48 -31.22 -4.68
C PHE A 465 -9.57 -32.59 -5.36
N GLY A 466 -8.46 -33.35 -5.41
CA GLY A 466 -8.43 -34.72 -5.89
C GLY A 466 -9.32 -35.64 -5.05
N ALA A 467 -9.21 -35.56 -3.72
CA ALA A 467 -9.99 -36.36 -2.78
C ALA A 467 -11.49 -36.02 -2.79
N LEU A 468 -11.89 -34.78 -3.12
CA LEU A 468 -13.31 -34.41 -3.26
C LEU A 468 -13.96 -34.90 -4.57
N LYS A 469 -13.13 -35.18 -5.59
CA LYS A 469 -13.58 -35.71 -6.88
C LYS A 469 -13.68 -37.24 -6.90
N ALA A 470 -12.82 -37.91 -6.13
CA ALA A 470 -12.89 -39.34 -5.86
C ALA A 470 -14.10 -39.65 -4.97
#